data_AF-A0A957Y0V5-F1
#
_entry.id   AF-A0A957Y0V5-F1
#
_cell.length_a   1.000
_cell.length_b   1.000
_cell.length_c   1.000
_cell.angle_alpha   90.00
_cell.angle_beta   90.00
_cell.angle_gamma   90.00
#
_symmetry.space_group_name_H-M   'P 1'
#
loop_
_entity.id
_entity.type
_entity.pdbx_description
1 polymer ?
#
loop_
_entity_poly.entity_id
_entity_poly.type
_entity_poly.pdbx_seq_one_letter_code
_entity_poly.pdbx_strand_id
1 'polypeptide(L)'
;IELVVSDTGIGVPPDEQERVFDRFYQVDSSARRRYKGTGLGLTICKHIVTQHGGRIWVKAPESGGSAFHVLVPKVFPGSGEEQAALDFAAFSRSN
;
A
#
# COMPACT_ATOMS: atom_id res chain seq x y z
N ILE A 1 5.04 -8.00 13.06
CA ILE A 1 3.95 -8.90 12.61
C ILE A 1 3.93 -8.80 11.10
N GLU A 2 3.99 -9.93 10.41
CA GLU A 2 3.86 -9.98 8.95
C GLU A 2 2.49 -10.53 8.58
N LEU A 3 1.86 -9.90 7.59
CA LEU A 3 0.62 -10.32 6.96
C LEU A 3 0.87 -10.39 5.45
N VAL A 4 0.46 -11.50 4.83
CA VAL A 4 0.57 -11.69 3.38
C VAL A 4 -0.81 -11.99 2.82
N VAL A 5 -1.21 -11.24 1.78
CA VAL A 5 -2.44 -11.45 1.02
C VAL A 5 -2.06 -11.86 -0.39
N SER A 6 -2.35 -13.11 -0.75
CA SER A 6 -2.05 -13.67 -2.07
C SER A 6 -3.33 -13.79 -2.90
N ASP A 7 -3.24 -13.39 -4.17
CA ASP A 7 -4.27 -13.57 -5.18
C ASP A 7 -3.74 -14.40 -6.37
N THR A 8 -4.64 -14.93 -7.19
CA THR A 8 -4.33 -15.72 -8.39
C THR A 8 -4.72 -14.99 -9.69
N GLY A 9 -4.78 -13.66 -9.63
CA GLY A 9 -5.18 -12.80 -10.75
C GLY A 9 -4.07 -12.60 -11.77
N ILE A 10 -4.16 -11.51 -12.52
CA ILE A 10 -3.21 -11.17 -13.58
C ILE A 10 -1.82 -10.76 -13.07
N GLY A 11 -1.69 -10.49 -11.77
CA GLY A 11 -0.46 -10.02 -11.15
C GLY A 11 -0.15 -8.54 -11.40
N VAL A 12 0.93 -8.09 -10.75
CA VAL A 12 1.52 -6.75 -10.94
C VAL A 12 2.87 -6.91 -11.66
N PRO A 13 3.05 -6.31 -12.85
CA PRO A 13 4.33 -6.33 -13.56
C PRO A 13 5.49 -5.80 -12.68
N PRO A 14 6.70 -6.36 -12.77
CA PRO A 14 7.84 -5.97 -11.93
C PRO A 14 8.16 -4.47 -11.95
N ASP A 15 8.07 -3.84 -13.11
CA ASP A 15 8.28 -2.42 -13.36
C ASP A 15 7.18 -1.51 -12.76
N GLU A 16 6.08 -2.11 -12.33
CA GLU A 16 4.90 -1.41 -11.80
C GLU A 16 4.71 -1.63 -10.29
N GLN A 17 5.48 -2.54 -9.66
CA GLN A 17 5.32 -2.94 -8.26
C GLN A 17 5.48 -1.79 -7.26
N GLU A 18 6.29 -0.79 -7.57
CA GLU A 18 6.41 0.40 -6.73
C GLU A 18 5.28 1.41 -7.00
N ARG A 19 4.96 1.60 -8.28
CA ARG A 19 3.98 2.59 -8.76
C ARG A 19 2.54 2.24 -8.39
N VAL A 20 2.20 0.96 -8.20
CA VAL A 20 0.85 0.54 -7.76
C VAL A 20 0.40 1.12 -6.43
N PHE A 21 1.31 1.68 -5.64
CA PHE A 21 0.98 2.37 -4.40
C PHE A 21 0.78 3.89 -4.56
N ASP A 22 1.04 4.44 -5.74
CA ASP A 22 0.91 5.88 -6.01
C ASP A 22 -0.55 6.30 -6.17
N ARG A 23 -0.84 7.53 -5.75
CA ARG A 23 -2.20 8.05 -5.75
C ARG A 23 -2.73 8.14 -7.17
N PHE A 24 -3.94 7.62 -7.38
CA PHE A 24 -4.64 7.59 -8.67
C PHE A 24 -3.95 6.73 -9.74
N TYR A 25 -2.88 6.02 -9.38
CA TYR A 25 -2.20 5.15 -10.32
C TYR A 25 -3.00 3.88 -10.55
N GLN A 26 -3.10 3.49 -11.82
CA GLN A 26 -3.65 2.21 -12.25
C GLN A 26 -2.70 1.67 -13.29
N VAL A 27 -2.31 0.41 -13.13
CA VAL A 27 -1.47 -0.23 -14.14
C VAL A 27 -2.26 -0.25 -15.44
N ASP A 28 -1.78 0.45 -16.46
CA ASP A 28 -2.43 0.47 -17.76
C ASP A 28 -2.06 -0.83 -18.48
N SER A 29 -3.06 -1.60 -18.87
CA SER A 29 -2.88 -2.51 -19.99
C SER A 29 -4.12 -2.38 -20.82
N SER A 30 -3.92 -2.35 -22.12
CA SER A 30 -4.92 -2.20 -23.17
C SER A 30 -6.12 -3.17 -23.08
N ALA A 31 -6.15 -4.11 -22.12
CA ALA A 31 -7.28 -4.99 -21.80
C ALA A 31 -8.01 -4.69 -20.46
N ARG A 32 -7.52 -3.75 -19.63
CA ARG A 32 -7.93 -3.53 -18.21
C ARG A 32 -9.08 -2.54 -17.98
N ARG A 33 -9.69 -1.96 -19.02
CA ARG A 33 -10.88 -1.06 -18.88
C ARG A 33 -12.12 -1.77 -18.28
N ARG A 34 -12.00 -3.00 -17.79
CA ARG A 34 -13.07 -3.78 -17.15
C ARG A 34 -13.14 -3.57 -15.64
N TYR A 35 -12.07 -3.16 -14.97
CA TYR A 35 -12.06 -2.94 -13.51
C TYR A 35 -12.20 -1.44 -13.20
N LYS A 36 -13.36 -1.05 -12.67
CA LYS A 36 -13.60 0.32 -12.19
C LYS A 36 -12.90 0.52 -10.85
N GLY A 37 -12.20 1.64 -10.69
CA GLY A 37 -11.58 2.06 -9.44
C GLY A 37 -10.97 3.45 -9.59
N THR A 38 -10.67 4.11 -8.48
CA THR A 38 -9.98 5.42 -8.47
C THR A 38 -8.47 5.30 -8.31
N GLY A 39 -7.93 4.10 -8.07
CA GLY A 39 -6.51 3.90 -7.75
C GLY A 39 -6.11 4.44 -6.37
N LEU A 40 -7.04 4.49 -5.41
CA LEU A 40 -6.76 5.00 -4.05
C LEU A 40 -6.52 3.91 -3.01
N GLY A 41 -6.98 2.67 -3.24
CA GLY A 41 -6.94 1.61 -2.24
C GLY A 41 -5.53 1.32 -1.72
N LEU A 42 -4.59 1.00 -2.61
CA LEU A 42 -3.21 0.70 -2.24
C LEU A 42 -2.46 1.91 -1.68
N THR A 43 -2.77 3.12 -2.14
CA THR A 43 -2.23 4.36 -1.57
C THR A 43 -2.66 4.53 -0.11
N ILE A 44 -3.93 4.28 0.19
CA ILE A 44 -4.46 4.32 1.57
C ILE A 44 -3.75 3.25 2.42
N CYS A 45 -3.61 2.02 1.89
CA CYS A 45 -2.89 0.95 2.60
C CYS A 45 -1.44 1.36 2.91
N LYS A 46 -0.70 1.90 1.93
CA LYS A 46 0.69 2.37 2.13
C LYS A 46 0.76 3.45 3.20
N HIS A 47 -0.16 4.40 3.19
CA HIS A 47 -0.23 5.45 4.20
C HIS A 47 -0.48 4.89 5.60
N ILE A 48 -1.51 4.06 5.78
CA ILE A 48 -1.84 3.43 7.06
C ILE A 48 -0.64 2.63 7.59
N VAL A 49 -0.06 1.76 6.76
CA VAL A 49 1.07 0.93 7.16
C VAL A 49 2.28 1.77 7.54
N THR A 50 2.58 2.82 6.78
CA THR A 50 3.71 3.73 7.07
C THR A 50 3.49 4.51 8.38
N GLN A 51 2.28 5.02 8.64
CA GLN A 51 1.95 5.66 9.91
C GLN A 51 2.07 4.72 11.11
N HIS A 52 1.90 3.41 10.88
CA HIS A 52 2.14 2.40 11.90
C HIS A 52 3.61 1.99 12.04
N GLY A 53 4.54 2.72 11.42
CA GLY A 53 5.98 2.40 11.40
C GLY A 53 6.29 1.10 10.65
N GLY A 54 5.38 0.69 9.76
CA GLY A 54 5.50 -0.53 8.98
C GLY A 54 5.94 -0.31 7.54
N ARG A 55 5.95 -1.39 6.77
CA ARG A 55 6.25 -1.42 5.34
C ARG A 55 5.23 -2.28 4.60
N ILE A 56 4.83 -1.85 3.41
CA ILE A 56 4.03 -2.62 2.46
C ILE A 56 4.80 -2.79 1.15
N TRP A 57 4.70 -3.95 0.51
CA TRP A 57 5.24 -4.20 -0.84
C TRP A 57 4.47 -5.33 -1.52
N VAL A 58 4.67 -5.51 -2.83
CA VAL A 58 4.08 -6.60 -3.61
C VAL A 58 5.18 -7.44 -4.26
N LYS A 59 4.94 -8.75 -4.42
CA LYS A 59 5.78 -9.68 -5.18
C LYS A 59 4.89 -10.55 -6.06
N ALA A 60 5.44 -11.11 -7.13
CA ALA A 60 4.79 -12.18 -7.88
C ALA A 60 5.14 -13.53 -7.22
N PRO A 61 4.15 -14.29 -6.72
CA PRO A 61 4.39 -15.64 -6.20
C PRO A 61 4.54 -16.65 -7.35
N GLU A 62 5.17 -17.80 -7.08
CA GLU A 62 5.37 -18.88 -8.07
C GLU A 62 4.04 -19.41 -8.65
N SER A 63 2.97 -19.34 -7.86
CA SER A 63 1.62 -19.74 -8.26
C SER A 63 0.93 -18.80 -9.27
N GLY A 64 1.57 -17.68 -9.63
CA GLY A 64 0.96 -16.60 -10.40
C GLY A 64 0.10 -15.67 -9.53
N GLY A 65 -0.32 -14.54 -10.11
CA GLY A 65 -1.03 -13.46 -9.40
C GLY A 65 -0.09 -12.51 -8.67
N SER A 66 -0.53 -12.02 -7.51
CA SER A 66 0.24 -11.08 -6.66
C SER A 66 0.20 -11.51 -5.20
N ALA A 67 1.26 -11.22 -4.47
CA ALA A 67 1.36 -11.39 -3.03
C ALA A 67 1.70 -10.03 -2.40
N PHE A 68 0.74 -9.42 -1.72
CA PHE A 68 0.91 -8.17 -0.99
C PHE A 68 1.35 -8.47 0.44
N HIS A 69 2.53 -7.99 0.79
CA HIS A 69 3.12 -8.16 2.11
C HIS A 69 2.99 -6.87 2.91
N VAL A 70 2.61 -7.01 4.18
CA VAL A 70 2.57 -5.94 5.17
C VAL A 70 3.38 -6.38 6.39
N LEU A 71 4.36 -5.58 6.77
CA LEU A 71 5.15 -5.75 7.99
C LEU A 71 4.89 -4.57 8.91
N VAL A 72 4.42 -4.83 10.13
CA VAL A 72 4.22 -3.80 11.16
C VAL A 72 4.98 -4.17 12.45
N PRO A 73 5.50 -3.19 13.21
CA PRO A 73 6.06 -3.43 14.54
C PRO A 73 5.05 -4.10 15.48
N LYS A 74 5.52 -4.93 16.41
CA LYS A 74 4.65 -5.48 17.49
C LYS A 74 4.32 -4.42 18.55
N VAL A 75 5.18 -3.41 18.69
CA VAL A 75 5.04 -2.29 19.63
C VAL A 75 5.02 -1.02 18.80
N PHE A 76 3.99 -0.21 18.97
CA PHE A 76 3.86 1.04 18.26
C PHE A 76 4.92 2.03 18.80
N PRO A 77 5.80 2.58 17.96
CA PRO A 77 6.89 3.44 18.42
C PRO A 77 6.42 4.80 18.97
N GLY A 78 5.15 5.17 18.72
CA GLY A 78 4.54 6.44 19.16
C GLY A 78 3.70 6.35 20.43
N SER A 79 4.04 5.50 21.40
CA SER A 79 3.39 5.54 22.74
C SER A 79 3.78 6.76 23.59
N GLY A 80 4.49 7.74 23.01
CA GLY A 80 4.55 9.11 23.51
C GLY A 80 3.58 9.97 22.69
N GLU A 81 2.59 10.58 23.34
CA GLU A 81 1.44 11.30 22.78
C GLU A 81 1.78 12.43 21.78
N GLU A 82 3.05 12.83 21.68
CA GLU A 82 3.53 14.02 20.99
C GLU A 82 3.67 13.85 19.47
N GLN A 83 3.96 12.64 18.97
CA GLN A 83 4.24 12.39 17.55
C GLN A 83 2.96 12.33 16.69
N ALA A 84 1.87 11.76 17.22
CA ALA A 84 0.60 11.59 16.50
C ALA A 84 -0.12 12.93 16.22
N ALA A 85 0.02 13.90 17.13
CA ALA A 85 -0.56 15.23 16.98
C ALA A 85 0.13 16.05 15.87
N LEU A 86 1.46 15.88 15.71
CA LEU A 86 2.25 16.58 14.69
C LEU A 86 1.91 16.09 13.27
N ASP A 87 1.73 14.78 13.09
CA ASP A 87 1.41 14.19 11.79
C ASP A 87 0.01 14.57 11.30
N PHE A 88 -0.99 14.61 12.18
CA PHE A 88 -2.34 15.07 11.84
C PHE A 88 -2.37 16.57 11.49
N ALA A 89 -1.63 17.39 12.24
CA ALA A 89 -1.51 18.81 11.95
C ALA A 89 -0.75 19.10 10.64
N ALA A 90 0.18 18.23 10.22
CA ALA A 90 0.85 18.35 8.92
C ALA A 90 -0.10 18.00 7.75
N PHE A 91 -0.97 17.00 7.93
CA PHE A 91 -1.99 16.63 6.95
C PHE A 91 -3.03 17.75 6.74
N SER A 92 -3.56 18.34 7.82
CA SER A 92 -4.57 19.40 7.74
C SER A 92 -4.06 20.71 7.11
N ARG A 93 -2.73 20.92 7.07
CA ARG A 93 -2.11 22.14 6.52
C ARG A 93 -1.77 22.05 5.03
N SER A 94 -2.01 20.91 4.40
CA SER A 94 -1.64 20.65 3.00
C SER A 94 -2.84 20.61 2.04
N ASN A 95 -3.99 21.17 2.44
CA ASN A 95 -5.21 21.22 1.61
C ASN A 95 -5.85 22.61 1.59
#